data_AF-A0A6L3SN80-F1
#
_entry.id   AF-A0A6L3SN80-F1
#
_cell.length_a   1.000
_cell.length_b   1.000
_cell.length_c   1.000
_cell.angle_alpha   90.00
_cell.angle_beta   90.00
_cell.angle_gamma   90.00
#
_symmetry.space_group_name_H-M   'P 1'
#
loop_
_entity.id
_entity.type
_entity.pdbx_description
1 polymer ?
#
loop_
_entity_poly.entity_id
_entity_poly.type
_entity_poly.pdbx_seq_one_letter_code
_entity_poly.pdbx_strand_id
1 'polypeptide(L)'
;MSNDYELTGARWGNGAAGTSGGTVTWAADSTIDAAWLPQIRAAFADWARYANISFKEVAAASTPDINFTEAYIDGPLNYLGYTTWNYDARQRLTHATVKIDSADDYHAVGNAVVASSNPNQDLFHLVLHEIGHAIGLDHEPTSDGLAVMNATINPSLVKDLTKSDIDGVQALYGVRAGSPGFDSQTGLATPSVVKAPVAAIVAAPAVDAAALVAVLPVVATPVAAPPVVAIPPVPSVSTPAVTSPQIAFTQPVSSHDSAEAVFRFLDTRTGDHFYTTDPAEKANILVTLPNFTYEGAAWAVPDKGTDTVDVFRFYDTKTGQHFFTTSTSERDTILKTLPSYHDEGVAFQAYADAGTPGSITLERFFNTQTGLHHFAASQSEVNAIKAGQAGPNWIDEGHSFTVVAPTDAMLHL
;
A
#
# COMPACT_ATOMS: atom_id res chain seq x y z
N MET A 1 -11.85 -6.61 13.61
CA MET A 1 -10.55 -7.18 13.20
C MET A 1 -10.72 -7.70 11.78
N SER A 2 -10.76 -6.80 10.81
CA SER A 2 -10.78 -7.12 9.38
C SER A 2 -9.61 -6.36 8.79
N ASN A 3 -8.46 -6.99 8.58
CA ASN A 3 -7.30 -6.33 7.97
C ASN A 3 -7.58 -6.17 6.47
N ASP A 4 -7.73 -4.94 5.99
CA ASP A 4 -7.97 -4.61 4.58
C ASP A 4 -6.66 -4.65 3.78
N TYR A 5 -6.06 -5.83 3.75
CA TYR A 5 -5.34 -6.26 2.56
C TYR A 5 -6.42 -6.65 1.54
N GLU A 6 -6.25 -6.32 0.26
CA GLU A 6 -6.93 -7.07 -0.79
C GLU A 6 -6.35 -8.49 -0.75
N LEU A 7 -6.91 -9.33 0.11
CA LEU A 7 -6.65 -10.75 0.06
C LEU A 7 -7.29 -11.24 -1.24
N THR A 8 -6.50 -11.38 -2.31
CA THR A 8 -6.88 -12.38 -3.31
C THR A 8 -7.07 -13.65 -2.49
N GLY A 9 -8.27 -14.22 -2.46
CA GLY A 9 -8.61 -15.25 -1.46
C GLY A 9 -7.69 -16.51 -1.50
N ALA A 10 -6.77 -16.56 -2.47
CA ALA A 10 -5.80 -17.59 -2.75
C ALA A 10 -4.66 -17.64 -1.71
N ARG A 11 -4.58 -18.75 -0.98
CA ARG A 11 -3.47 -19.00 -0.03
C ARG A 11 -2.99 -20.44 -0.02
N TRP A 12 -1.79 -20.68 0.49
CA TRP A 12 -1.29 -22.04 0.69
C TRP A 12 -1.97 -22.74 1.88
N GLY A 13 -2.07 -24.07 1.81
CA GLY A 13 -2.62 -24.91 2.87
C GLY A 13 -4.12 -25.19 2.78
N ASN A 14 -4.61 -26.05 3.67
CA ASN A 14 -5.99 -26.55 3.66
C ASN A 14 -6.89 -25.92 4.74
N GLY A 15 -6.33 -25.12 5.63
CA GLY A 15 -7.06 -24.46 6.70
C GLY A 15 -7.66 -23.13 6.27
N ALA A 16 -8.50 -22.56 7.15
CA ALA A 16 -9.04 -21.21 6.95
C ALA A 16 -7.93 -20.15 7.06
N ALA A 17 -8.20 -18.93 6.57
CA ALA A 17 -7.37 -17.75 6.86
C ALA A 17 -7.08 -17.64 8.37
N GLY A 18 -5.90 -17.15 8.72
CA GLY A 18 -5.36 -17.10 10.09
C GLY A 18 -4.82 -18.44 10.60
N THR A 19 -4.82 -19.50 9.79
CA THR A 19 -4.26 -20.83 10.16
C THR A 19 -3.06 -21.21 9.30
N SER A 20 -2.27 -22.20 9.75
CA SER A 20 -0.98 -22.52 9.11
C SER A 20 -1.07 -22.78 7.60
N GLY A 21 -0.10 -22.23 6.85
CA GLY A 21 0.11 -22.52 5.42
C GLY A 21 0.73 -23.89 5.16
N GLY A 22 1.23 -24.57 6.20
CA GLY A 22 2.02 -25.79 6.05
C GLY A 22 3.41 -25.52 5.48
N THR A 23 3.96 -26.52 4.79
CA THR A 23 5.25 -26.40 4.11
C THR A 23 5.03 -26.23 2.61
N VAL A 24 5.52 -25.11 2.09
CA VAL A 24 5.53 -24.76 0.67
C VAL A 24 6.93 -25.04 0.11
N THR A 25 7.00 -25.78 -0.98
CA THR A 25 8.25 -26.10 -1.66
C THR A 25 8.60 -25.04 -2.68
N TRP A 26 9.88 -24.73 -2.84
CA TRP A 26 10.32 -23.81 -3.87
C TRP A 26 11.59 -24.31 -4.57
N ALA A 27 11.77 -23.92 -5.83
CA ALA A 27 13.03 -24.12 -6.54
C ALA A 27 13.28 -22.94 -7.49
N ALA A 28 14.54 -22.75 -7.84
CA ALA A 28 14.94 -21.88 -8.93
C ALA A 28 15.40 -22.75 -10.11
N ASP A 29 14.93 -22.44 -11.31
CA ASP A 29 15.38 -23.16 -12.51
C ASP A 29 16.80 -22.73 -12.92
N SER A 30 17.33 -23.32 -13.99
CA SER A 30 18.72 -23.11 -14.44
C SER A 30 19.00 -21.70 -14.99
N THR A 31 17.99 -20.86 -15.18
CA THR A 31 18.17 -19.47 -15.61
C THR A 31 18.60 -18.57 -14.46
N ILE A 32 18.24 -18.91 -13.22
CA ILE A 32 18.63 -18.16 -12.04
C ILE A 32 20.09 -18.44 -11.68
N ASP A 33 20.89 -17.38 -11.54
CA ASP A 33 22.27 -17.52 -11.06
C ASP A 33 22.29 -18.08 -9.63
N ALA A 34 23.10 -19.11 -9.40
CA ALA A 34 23.26 -19.72 -8.08
C ALA A 34 23.73 -18.73 -7.00
N ALA A 35 24.39 -17.63 -7.38
CA ALA A 35 24.80 -16.53 -6.50
C ALA A 35 23.60 -15.76 -5.90
N TRP A 36 22.42 -15.87 -6.51
CA TRP A 36 21.20 -15.18 -6.08
C TRP A 36 20.42 -15.96 -5.01
N LEU A 37 20.62 -17.28 -4.93
CA LEU A 37 19.91 -18.17 -4.00
C LEU A 37 19.98 -17.74 -2.52
N PRO A 38 21.10 -17.17 -2.00
CA PRO A 38 21.11 -16.62 -0.64
C PRO A 38 20.07 -15.51 -0.41
N GLN A 39 19.83 -14.63 -1.39
CA GLN A 39 18.83 -13.55 -1.28
C GLN A 39 17.41 -14.12 -1.27
N ILE A 40 17.12 -15.07 -2.15
CA ILE A 40 15.82 -15.76 -2.21
C ILE A 40 15.53 -16.51 -0.89
N ARG A 41 16.51 -17.24 -0.36
CA ARG A 41 16.40 -17.91 0.94
C ARG A 41 16.13 -16.94 2.08
N ALA A 42 16.81 -15.79 2.09
CA ALA A 42 16.61 -14.77 3.10
C ALA A 42 15.19 -14.19 3.04
N ALA A 43 14.70 -13.89 1.84
CA ALA A 43 13.35 -13.36 1.66
C ALA A 43 12.26 -14.34 2.12
N PHE A 44 12.39 -15.64 1.81
CA PHE A 44 11.51 -16.67 2.39
C PHE A 44 11.60 -16.75 3.92
N ALA A 45 12.81 -16.59 4.47
CA ALA A 45 13.00 -16.61 5.91
C ALA A 45 12.31 -15.44 6.61
N ASP A 46 12.26 -14.26 5.99
CA ASP A 46 11.58 -13.09 6.55
C ASP A 46 10.06 -13.24 6.59
N TRP A 47 9.44 -13.74 5.52
CA TRP A 47 8.01 -14.07 5.56
C TRP A 47 7.69 -15.15 6.62
N ALA A 48 8.48 -16.23 6.65
CA ALA A 48 8.35 -17.28 7.64
C ALA A 48 8.75 -16.86 9.07
N ARG A 49 9.32 -15.67 9.26
CA ARG A 49 9.63 -15.14 10.60
C ARG A 49 8.36 -14.74 11.34
N TYR A 50 7.36 -14.24 10.62
CA TYR A 50 6.13 -13.70 11.20
C TYR A 50 4.89 -14.55 10.95
N ALA A 51 4.84 -15.26 9.84
CA ALA A 51 3.69 -16.04 9.41
C ALA A 51 3.87 -17.53 9.70
N ASN A 52 2.80 -18.23 10.06
CA ASN A 52 2.80 -19.67 10.30
C ASN A 52 2.75 -20.46 8.97
N ILE A 53 3.75 -20.22 8.14
CA ILE A 53 4.05 -20.89 6.87
C ILE A 53 5.55 -21.23 6.87
N SER A 54 5.93 -22.32 6.22
CA SER A 54 7.33 -22.75 6.15
C SER A 54 7.73 -23.03 4.71
N PHE A 55 8.96 -22.71 4.36
CA PHE A 55 9.47 -22.88 2.99
C PHE A 55 10.57 -23.94 2.95
N LYS A 56 10.55 -24.78 1.91
CA LYS A 56 11.55 -25.81 1.70
C LYS A 56 12.08 -25.75 0.28
N GLU A 57 13.37 -25.44 0.15
CA GLU A 57 14.06 -25.54 -1.12
C GLU A 57 14.11 -27.01 -1.57
N VAL A 58 13.75 -27.26 -2.83
CA VAL A 58 13.79 -28.56 -3.48
C VAL A 58 14.61 -28.46 -4.77
N ALA A 59 15.00 -29.60 -5.33
CA ALA A 59 15.77 -29.62 -6.57
C ALA A 59 14.95 -29.03 -7.73
N ALA A 60 15.60 -28.27 -8.62
CA ALA A 60 14.98 -27.66 -9.80
C ALA A 60 14.25 -28.65 -10.73
N ALA A 61 14.65 -29.94 -10.72
CA ALA A 61 14.02 -31.00 -11.49
C ALA A 61 12.72 -31.55 -10.87
N SER A 62 12.30 -31.05 -9.70
CA SER A 62 11.01 -31.37 -9.07
C SER A 62 9.91 -30.43 -9.56
N THR A 63 8.66 -30.68 -9.16
CA THR A 63 7.53 -29.76 -9.35
C THR A 63 7.31 -28.96 -8.06
N PRO A 64 8.01 -27.83 -7.85
CA PRO A 64 7.84 -27.04 -6.64
C PRO A 64 6.48 -26.34 -6.64
N ASP A 65 6.03 -25.96 -5.45
CA ASP A 65 4.86 -25.09 -5.29
C ASP A 65 5.16 -23.69 -5.84
N ILE A 66 6.35 -23.15 -5.57
CA ILE A 66 6.83 -21.85 -6.08
C ILE A 66 8.09 -22.04 -6.95
N ASN A 67 8.05 -21.60 -8.21
CA ASN A 67 9.21 -21.64 -9.11
C ASN A 67 9.81 -20.25 -9.33
N PHE A 68 11.14 -20.12 -9.32
CA PHE A 68 11.85 -18.91 -9.74
C PHE A 68 12.46 -19.12 -11.12
N THR A 69 12.30 -18.13 -11.98
CA THR A 69 12.83 -18.12 -13.34
C THR A 69 13.26 -16.71 -13.74
N GLU A 70 14.28 -16.61 -14.57
CA GLU A 70 14.71 -15.37 -15.21
C GLU A 70 14.27 -15.41 -16.68
N ALA A 71 13.66 -14.34 -17.16
CA ALA A 71 13.33 -14.21 -18.57
C ALA A 71 13.23 -12.73 -18.96
N TYR A 72 13.33 -12.46 -20.27
CA TYR A 72 13.08 -11.12 -20.78
C TYR A 72 11.61 -10.73 -20.55
N ILE A 73 11.37 -9.59 -19.89
CA ILE A 73 10.04 -9.05 -19.67
C ILE A 73 9.81 -7.85 -20.59
N ASP A 74 10.44 -6.71 -20.32
CA ASP A 74 10.15 -5.49 -21.08
C ASP A 74 11.33 -4.52 -21.26
N GLY A 75 12.50 -4.84 -20.72
CA GLY A 75 13.68 -3.99 -20.80
C GLY A 75 14.06 -3.42 -19.43
N PRO A 76 15.14 -2.63 -19.34
CA PRO A 76 15.60 -2.16 -18.04
C PRO A 76 14.61 -1.20 -17.36
N LEU A 77 14.45 -1.33 -16.03
CA LEU A 77 13.82 -0.37 -15.10
C LEU A 77 12.29 -0.19 -15.15
N ASN A 78 11.54 -0.95 -15.93
CA ASN A 78 10.08 -0.92 -15.90
C ASN A 78 9.53 -2.05 -15.02
N TYR A 79 9.46 -3.28 -15.52
CA TYR A 79 9.09 -4.45 -14.73
C TYR A 79 10.35 -5.17 -14.26
N LEU A 80 10.74 -4.93 -13.01
CA LEU A 80 11.88 -5.64 -12.40
C LEU A 80 11.63 -7.15 -12.27
N GLY A 81 10.37 -7.52 -12.13
CA GLY A 81 9.86 -8.87 -12.04
C GLY A 81 8.34 -8.87 -11.95
N TYR A 82 7.76 -10.06 -11.92
CA TYR A 82 6.36 -10.26 -11.54
C TYR A 82 6.14 -11.69 -11.07
N THR A 83 5.03 -11.88 -10.37
CA THR A 83 4.59 -13.20 -9.92
C THR A 83 3.27 -13.58 -10.57
N THR A 84 3.17 -14.84 -10.99
CA THR A 84 1.92 -15.43 -11.47
C THR A 84 1.56 -16.60 -10.59
N TRP A 85 0.27 -16.89 -10.44
CA TRP A 85 -0.19 -17.98 -9.59
C TRP A 85 -1.44 -18.65 -10.11
N ASN A 86 -1.63 -19.91 -9.68
CA ASN A 86 -2.82 -20.70 -9.92
C ASN A 86 -3.44 -21.08 -8.57
N TYR A 87 -4.76 -21.07 -8.52
CA TYR A 87 -5.52 -21.54 -7.36
C TYR A 87 -6.62 -22.51 -7.76
N ASP A 88 -7.06 -23.33 -6.82
CA ASP A 88 -8.20 -24.23 -7.03
C ASP A 88 -9.54 -23.56 -6.74
N ALA A 89 -10.64 -24.27 -6.96
CA ALA A 89 -12.01 -23.75 -6.74
C ALA A 89 -12.31 -23.32 -5.28
N ARG A 90 -11.44 -23.62 -4.32
CA ARG A 90 -11.54 -23.19 -2.92
C ARG A 90 -10.59 -22.05 -2.58
N GLN A 91 -10.02 -21.38 -3.59
CA GLN A 91 -9.04 -20.33 -3.40
C GLN A 91 -7.80 -20.84 -2.62
N ARG A 92 -7.33 -22.05 -2.95
CA ARG A 92 -6.05 -22.55 -2.45
C ARG A 92 -5.00 -22.43 -3.53
N LEU A 93 -3.88 -21.78 -3.23
CA LEU A 93 -2.73 -21.74 -4.11
C LEU A 93 -2.28 -23.18 -4.42
N THR A 94 -2.04 -23.42 -5.70
CA THR A 94 -1.59 -24.72 -6.24
C THR A 94 -0.26 -24.61 -6.95
N HIS A 95 0.08 -23.42 -7.44
CA HIS A 95 1.36 -23.13 -8.07
C HIS A 95 1.59 -21.62 -8.10
N ALA A 96 2.84 -21.17 -7.98
CA ALA A 96 3.25 -19.82 -8.30
C ALA A 96 4.58 -19.82 -9.08
N THR A 97 4.76 -18.83 -9.95
CA THR A 97 6.03 -18.57 -10.64
C THR A 97 6.42 -17.12 -10.43
N VAL A 98 7.57 -16.92 -9.79
CA VAL A 98 8.25 -15.63 -9.70
C VAL A 98 9.17 -15.51 -10.91
N LYS A 99 8.98 -14.46 -11.71
CA LYS A 99 9.82 -14.15 -12.86
C LYS A 99 10.60 -12.85 -12.62
N ILE A 100 11.91 -12.90 -12.85
CA ILE A 100 12.82 -11.75 -12.77
C ILE A 100 13.17 -11.30 -14.19
N ASP A 101 13.21 -9.99 -14.45
CA ASP A 101 13.60 -9.49 -15.78
C ASP A 101 15.11 -9.63 -16.00
N SER A 102 15.47 -10.46 -16.98
CA SER A 102 16.86 -10.58 -17.46
C SER A 102 17.43 -9.27 -18.01
N ALA A 103 16.59 -8.31 -18.41
CA ALA A 103 17.05 -7.05 -18.99
C ALA A 103 17.67 -6.08 -17.97
N ASP A 104 17.40 -6.25 -16.67
CA ASP A 104 18.00 -5.44 -15.61
C ASP A 104 19.43 -5.86 -15.24
N ASP A 105 19.88 -7.02 -15.74
CA ASP A 105 21.25 -7.52 -15.62
C ASP A 105 21.75 -7.49 -14.16
N TYR A 106 21.03 -8.22 -13.29
CA TYR A 106 21.37 -8.33 -11.88
C TYR A 106 22.72 -9.03 -11.70
N HIS A 107 23.61 -8.43 -10.91
CA HIS A 107 24.94 -8.98 -10.66
C HIS A 107 25.40 -8.77 -9.22
N ALA A 108 26.32 -9.65 -8.77
CA ALA A 108 26.82 -9.60 -7.41
C ALA A 108 27.79 -8.43 -7.21
N VAL A 109 27.56 -7.63 -6.16
CA VAL A 109 28.44 -6.56 -5.67
C VAL A 109 28.65 -6.75 -4.17
N GLY A 110 29.78 -7.33 -3.79
CA GLY A 110 30.04 -7.70 -2.40
C GLY A 110 29.07 -8.77 -1.91
N ASN A 111 28.25 -8.44 -0.90
CA ASN A 111 27.20 -9.32 -0.36
C ASN A 111 25.80 -9.05 -0.94
N ALA A 112 25.65 -8.04 -1.80
CA ALA A 112 24.40 -7.68 -2.44
C ALA A 112 24.37 -8.19 -3.89
N VAL A 113 23.17 -8.29 -4.45
CA VAL A 113 22.95 -8.47 -5.88
C VAL A 113 22.11 -7.30 -6.34
N VAL A 114 22.59 -6.52 -7.31
CA VAL A 114 21.97 -5.26 -7.73
C VAL A 114 21.78 -5.22 -9.23
N ALA A 115 20.79 -4.47 -9.69
CA ALA A 115 20.58 -4.23 -11.11
C ALA A 115 21.70 -3.34 -11.69
N SER A 116 22.26 -3.72 -12.85
CA SER A 116 23.20 -2.87 -13.60
C SER A 116 22.57 -1.54 -14.00
N SER A 117 21.26 -1.54 -14.24
CA SER A 117 20.47 -0.39 -14.64
C SER A 117 20.23 0.60 -13.50
N ASN A 118 20.20 0.15 -12.23
CA ASN A 118 20.08 0.98 -11.04
C ASN A 118 20.63 0.27 -9.79
N PRO A 119 21.82 0.62 -9.29
CA PRO A 119 22.43 -0.01 -8.12
C PRO A 119 21.66 0.16 -6.80
N ASN A 120 20.65 1.04 -6.76
CA ASN A 120 19.75 1.20 -5.61
C ASN A 120 18.61 0.17 -5.62
N GLN A 121 18.44 -0.61 -6.70
CA GLN A 121 17.54 -1.75 -6.77
C GLN A 121 18.35 -3.02 -6.49
N ASP A 122 18.13 -3.60 -5.32
CA ASP A 122 18.71 -4.89 -4.98
C ASP A 122 17.69 -6.02 -5.19
N LEU A 123 18.23 -7.17 -5.58
CA LEU A 123 17.45 -8.37 -5.84
C LEU A 123 16.66 -8.83 -4.62
N PHE A 124 17.16 -8.58 -3.41
CA PHE A 124 16.50 -9.03 -2.19
C PHE A 124 15.14 -8.37 -2.02
N HIS A 125 15.03 -7.06 -2.19
CA HIS A 125 13.73 -6.37 -2.10
C HIS A 125 12.77 -6.80 -3.21
N LEU A 126 13.27 -7.02 -4.44
CA LEU A 126 12.48 -7.59 -5.52
C LEU A 126 11.91 -8.94 -5.13
N VAL A 127 12.75 -9.92 -4.77
CA VAL A 127 12.24 -11.26 -4.46
C VAL A 127 11.43 -11.29 -3.17
N LEU A 128 11.66 -10.37 -2.22
CA LEU A 128 10.83 -10.23 -1.03
C LEU A 128 9.40 -9.80 -1.38
N HIS A 129 9.25 -8.82 -2.28
CA HIS A 129 7.97 -8.37 -2.84
C HIS A 129 7.28 -9.49 -3.62
N GLU A 130 7.98 -10.10 -4.57
CA GLU A 130 7.42 -11.15 -5.42
C GLU A 130 7.00 -12.40 -4.64
N ILE A 131 7.74 -12.76 -3.58
CA ILE A 131 7.32 -13.84 -2.68
C ILE A 131 6.02 -13.49 -1.97
N GLY A 132 5.76 -12.22 -1.64
CA GLY A 132 4.49 -11.77 -1.08
C GLY A 132 3.31 -12.14 -1.98
N HIS A 133 3.40 -11.85 -3.27
CA HIS A 133 2.44 -12.33 -4.27
C HIS A 133 2.35 -13.85 -4.34
N ALA A 134 3.51 -14.53 -4.33
CA ALA A 134 3.57 -16.00 -4.38
C ALA A 134 2.92 -16.66 -3.15
N ILE A 135 2.67 -15.91 -2.07
CA ILE A 135 1.98 -16.37 -0.86
C ILE A 135 0.60 -15.71 -0.67
N GLY A 136 0.07 -15.01 -1.68
CA GLY A 136 -1.31 -14.56 -1.70
C GLY A 136 -1.54 -13.12 -1.21
N LEU A 137 -0.48 -12.34 -1.03
CA LEU A 137 -0.58 -10.90 -0.77
C LEU A 137 -0.71 -10.15 -2.10
N ASP A 138 -1.63 -9.20 -2.17
CA ASP A 138 -1.68 -8.25 -3.26
C ASP A 138 -0.80 -7.02 -2.94
N HIS A 139 -0.76 -6.04 -3.84
CA HIS A 139 -0.22 -4.73 -3.47
C HIS A 139 -1.05 -4.11 -2.36
N GLU A 140 -0.39 -3.38 -1.45
CA GLU A 140 -1.13 -2.57 -0.49
C GLU A 140 -1.72 -1.35 -1.23
N PRO A 141 -3.02 -1.05 -1.12
CA PRO A 141 -3.65 0.06 -1.83
C PRO A 141 -3.17 1.45 -1.37
N THR A 142 -2.35 1.54 -0.31
CA THR A 142 -1.81 2.81 0.18
C THR A 142 -0.37 3.03 -0.29
N SER A 143 -0.19 4.05 -1.12
CA SER A 143 1.08 4.54 -1.67
C SER A 143 1.99 5.28 -0.69
N ASP A 144 2.02 4.88 0.59
CA ASP A 144 2.94 5.47 1.56
C ASP A 144 4.42 5.15 1.22
N GLY A 145 4.66 4.17 0.34
CA GLY A 145 5.98 3.75 -0.11
C GLY A 145 6.80 3.04 0.96
N LEU A 146 6.17 2.64 2.08
CA LEU A 146 6.85 2.03 3.22
C LEU A 146 6.69 0.52 3.29
N ALA A 147 5.58 -0.05 2.82
CA ALA A 147 5.38 -1.50 2.74
C ALA A 147 6.26 -2.16 1.65
N VAL A 148 6.69 -3.39 1.91
CA VAL A 148 7.36 -4.23 0.91
C VAL A 148 6.44 -4.53 -0.26
N MET A 149 5.15 -4.74 -0.01
CA MET A 149 4.15 -4.98 -1.06
C MET A 149 3.69 -3.72 -1.79
N ASN A 150 4.36 -2.58 -1.64
CA ASN A 150 4.14 -1.46 -2.54
C ASN A 150 4.55 -1.80 -3.98
N ALA A 151 3.74 -1.41 -4.97
CA ALA A 151 4.02 -1.63 -6.39
C ALA A 151 5.36 -1.05 -6.87
N THR A 152 5.84 0.00 -6.19
CA THR A 152 7.18 0.56 -6.42
C THR A 152 8.10 0.19 -5.26
N ILE A 153 9.17 -0.53 -5.58
CA ILE A 153 10.16 -0.92 -4.58
C ILE A 153 10.98 0.32 -4.17
N ASN A 154 11.08 0.57 -2.86
CA ASN A 154 11.92 1.65 -2.31
C ASN A 154 12.96 1.11 -1.32
N PRO A 155 14.06 0.49 -1.80
CA PRO A 155 15.07 -0.12 -0.93
C PRO A 155 15.79 0.89 -0.04
N SER A 156 15.63 2.20 -0.28
CA SER A 156 16.24 3.24 0.56
C SER A 156 15.49 3.45 1.88
N LEU A 157 14.18 3.21 1.88
CA LEU A 157 13.29 3.43 3.03
C LEU A 157 12.81 2.11 3.64
N VAL A 158 12.55 1.11 2.81
CA VAL A 158 12.12 -0.22 3.25
C VAL A 158 13.37 -1.09 3.39
N LYS A 159 13.57 -1.70 4.56
CA LYS A 159 14.74 -2.55 4.87
C LYS A 159 14.38 -3.91 5.44
N ASP A 160 13.09 -4.12 5.70
CA ASP A 160 12.50 -5.32 6.27
C ASP A 160 10.97 -5.26 6.04
N LEU A 161 10.28 -6.36 6.32
CA LEU A 161 8.82 -6.40 6.34
C LEU A 161 8.27 -5.38 7.35
N THR A 162 7.32 -4.56 6.88
CA THR A 162 6.63 -3.60 7.72
C THR A 162 5.46 -4.22 8.46
N LYS A 163 4.81 -3.44 9.33
CA LYS A 163 3.59 -3.86 10.01
C LYS A 163 2.50 -4.28 9.05
N SER A 164 2.32 -3.55 7.95
CA SER A 164 1.27 -3.87 6.98
C SER A 164 1.55 -5.22 6.31
N ASP A 165 2.79 -5.44 5.85
CA ASP A 165 3.22 -6.72 5.28
C ASP A 165 3.00 -7.88 6.27
N ILE A 166 3.39 -7.67 7.53
CA ILE A 166 3.24 -8.65 8.61
C ILE A 166 1.77 -8.95 8.91
N ASP A 167 0.93 -7.92 8.99
CA ASP A 167 -0.50 -8.06 9.27
C ASP A 167 -1.23 -8.78 8.14
N GLY A 168 -0.89 -8.47 6.88
CA GLY A 168 -1.42 -9.15 5.70
C GLY A 168 -1.05 -10.64 5.72
N VAL A 169 0.23 -10.96 5.90
CA VAL A 169 0.69 -12.36 5.87
C VAL A 169 0.18 -13.15 7.10
N GLN A 170 -0.02 -12.50 8.25
CA GLN A 170 -0.61 -13.13 9.44
C GLN A 170 -2.13 -13.27 9.33
N ALA A 171 -2.82 -12.38 8.62
CA ALA A 171 -4.24 -12.56 8.30
C ALA A 171 -4.41 -13.79 7.41
N LEU A 172 -3.49 -14.03 6.48
CA LEU A 172 -3.47 -15.25 5.70
C LEU A 172 -3.10 -16.43 6.58
N TYR A 173 -1.92 -16.49 7.18
CA TYR A 173 -1.36 -17.75 7.71
C TYR A 173 -1.40 -17.89 9.23
N GLY A 174 -1.81 -16.86 9.96
CA GLY A 174 -1.70 -16.77 11.41
C GLY A 174 -0.29 -16.43 11.87
N VAL A 175 -0.18 -15.99 13.13
CA VAL A 175 1.08 -15.64 13.78
C VAL A 175 1.94 -16.89 13.97
N ARG A 176 3.22 -16.84 13.61
CA ARG A 176 4.15 -17.92 13.92
C ARG A 176 4.52 -17.92 15.40
N ALA A 177 4.59 -19.11 15.99
CA ALA A 177 5.10 -19.25 17.35
C ALA A 177 6.54 -18.73 17.45
N GLY A 178 6.77 -17.79 18.36
CA GLY A 178 8.09 -17.19 18.58
C GLY A 178 8.43 -16.03 17.63
N SER A 179 7.46 -15.50 16.87
CA SER A 179 7.66 -14.26 16.11
C SER A 179 8.12 -13.12 17.02
N PRO A 180 9.10 -12.30 16.57
CA PRO A 180 9.54 -11.13 17.33
C PRO A 180 8.41 -10.15 17.60
N GLY A 181 8.46 -9.43 18.73
CA GLY A 181 7.56 -8.29 19.00
C GLY A 181 7.85 -7.11 18.07
N PHE A 182 6.90 -6.19 17.90
CA PHE A 182 6.94 -5.11 16.90
C PHE A 182 7.34 -3.75 17.50
N ASP A 183 8.23 -3.02 16.82
CA ASP A 183 8.59 -1.64 17.17
C ASP A 183 7.69 -0.64 16.43
N SER A 184 6.86 0.05 17.20
CA SER A 184 5.88 1.03 16.70
C SER A 184 6.49 2.29 16.06
N GLN A 185 7.80 2.51 16.14
CA GLN A 185 8.47 3.68 15.56
C GLN A 185 9.11 3.41 14.19
N THR A 186 9.44 2.16 13.86
CA THR A 186 10.21 1.83 12.65
C THR A 186 9.49 0.90 11.68
N GLY A 187 8.37 0.29 12.07
CA GLY A 187 7.76 -0.74 11.24
C GLY A 187 8.49 -2.09 11.30
N LEU A 188 9.59 -2.19 12.05
CA LEU A 188 10.45 -3.36 12.15
C LEU A 188 10.09 -4.21 13.38
N ALA A 189 10.53 -5.47 13.42
CA ALA A 189 10.61 -6.18 14.68
C ALA A 189 11.42 -5.37 15.70
N THR A 190 10.91 -5.24 16.93
CA THR A 190 11.75 -4.81 18.06
C THR A 190 13.04 -5.64 18.05
N PRO A 191 14.22 -5.01 18.13
CA PRO A 191 15.44 -5.74 18.42
C PRO A 191 15.38 -6.20 19.88
N SER A 192 14.63 -7.27 20.13
CA SER A 192 14.67 -7.95 21.42
C SER A 192 15.87 -8.88 21.44
N VAL A 193 16.96 -8.34 22.02
CA VAL A 193 18.18 -9.02 22.46
C VAL A 193 19.10 -9.48 21.33
N VAL A 194 20.26 -8.79 21.25
CA VAL A 194 21.47 -9.32 20.62
C VAL A 194 21.68 -10.76 21.10
N LYS A 195 21.45 -11.72 20.23
CA LYS A 195 22.11 -13.02 20.31
C LYS A 195 22.86 -13.21 19.00
N ALA A 196 24.17 -13.41 19.17
CA ALA A 196 25.19 -13.50 18.14
C ALA A 196 24.76 -14.28 16.88
N PRO A 197 25.34 -13.99 15.71
CA PRO A 197 25.09 -14.75 14.49
C PRO A 197 25.33 -16.23 14.75
N VAL A 198 24.47 -17.07 14.19
CA VAL A 198 24.57 -18.53 14.22
C VAL A 198 25.82 -18.95 13.43
N ALA A 199 26.99 -18.86 14.06
CA ALA A 199 28.14 -19.68 13.74
C ALA A 199 27.93 -21.05 14.40
N ALA A 200 28.32 -22.09 13.67
CA ALA A 200 28.18 -23.49 14.04
C ALA A 200 28.47 -23.78 15.51
N ILE A 201 27.64 -24.65 16.11
CA ILE A 201 27.82 -25.20 17.45
C ILE A 201 29.18 -25.90 17.52
N VAL A 202 30.16 -25.25 18.13
CA VAL A 202 31.29 -25.90 18.81
C VAL A 202 31.55 -25.15 20.12
N ALA A 203 31.75 -25.92 21.19
CA ALA A 203 31.66 -25.57 22.60
C ALA A 203 32.52 -24.38 23.08
N ALA A 204 32.01 -23.73 24.14
CA ALA A 204 32.57 -22.61 24.90
C ALA A 204 33.96 -22.88 25.54
N PRO A 205 34.65 -21.86 26.10
CA PRO A 205 34.30 -21.36 27.45
C PRO A 205 34.25 -19.82 27.61
N ALA A 206 33.67 -19.40 28.73
CA ALA A 206 33.21 -18.06 29.11
C ALA A 206 34.29 -17.08 29.59
N VAL A 207 34.01 -15.77 29.52
CA VAL A 207 34.51 -14.70 30.43
C VAL A 207 33.56 -13.49 30.49
N ASP A 208 33.79 -12.68 31.52
CA ASP A 208 32.90 -11.90 32.40
C ASP A 208 32.43 -10.52 31.89
N ALA A 209 31.42 -9.98 32.57
CA ALA A 209 30.74 -8.70 32.31
C ALA A 209 31.31 -7.54 33.14
N ALA A 210 31.42 -6.33 32.57
CA ALA A 210 31.32 -5.04 33.31
C ALA A 210 31.27 -3.78 32.41
N ALA A 211 30.21 -2.96 32.62
CA ALA A 211 30.11 -1.48 32.57
C ALA A 211 30.33 -0.74 31.21
N LEU A 212 29.76 0.43 30.90
CA LEU A 212 29.40 1.62 31.71
C LEU A 212 28.42 2.54 30.93
N VAL A 213 27.63 3.33 31.67
CA VAL A 213 26.62 4.32 31.24
C VAL A 213 27.24 5.71 31.00
N ALA A 214 26.74 6.49 30.02
CA ALA A 214 26.72 7.97 30.08
C ALA A 214 25.70 8.59 29.09
N VAL A 215 24.87 9.50 29.62
CA VAL A 215 23.80 10.28 28.95
C VAL A 215 24.28 11.72 28.76
N LEU A 216 23.87 12.40 27.68
CA LEU A 216 23.99 13.87 27.51
C LEU A 216 22.64 14.47 27.04
N PRO A 217 22.23 15.68 27.49
CA PRO A 217 20.97 16.30 27.11
C PRO A 217 21.10 17.30 25.94
N VAL A 218 20.04 17.45 25.14
CA VAL A 218 19.91 18.51 24.13
C VAL A 218 18.73 19.43 24.50
N VAL A 219 18.99 20.73 24.49
CA VAL A 219 18.05 21.83 24.77
C VAL A 219 17.45 22.32 23.45
N ALA A 220 16.11 22.46 23.41
CA ALA A 220 15.39 23.03 22.27
C ALA A 220 15.04 24.51 22.51
N THR A 221 15.12 25.33 21.47
CA THR A 221 14.58 26.70 21.41
C THR A 221 13.53 26.83 20.30
N PRO A 222 12.49 27.67 20.46
CA PRO A 222 11.40 27.78 19.48
C PRO A 222 11.66 28.86 18.41
N VAL A 223 11.18 28.61 17.18
CA VAL A 223 11.19 29.58 16.06
C VAL A 223 9.75 29.93 15.66
N ALA A 224 9.50 31.20 15.36
CA ALA A 224 8.19 31.79 15.06
C ALA A 224 7.76 31.64 13.58
N ALA A 225 6.44 31.66 13.34
CA ALA A 225 5.80 31.42 12.04
C ALA A 225 5.67 32.67 11.12
N PRO A 226 5.71 32.52 9.78
CA PRO A 226 5.42 33.58 8.80
C PRO A 226 3.94 33.60 8.32
N PRO A 227 3.47 34.65 7.60
CA PRO A 227 2.05 34.88 7.33
C PRO A 227 1.50 34.13 6.09
N VAL A 228 0.18 33.88 6.11
CA VAL A 228 -0.62 33.12 5.13
C VAL A 228 -1.04 33.96 3.92
N VAL A 229 -0.95 33.40 2.71
CA VAL A 229 -1.47 33.97 1.46
C VAL A 229 -2.72 33.18 1.04
N ALA A 230 -3.84 33.87 0.80
CA ALA A 230 -5.09 33.29 0.34
C ALA A 230 -5.08 33.08 -1.20
N ILE A 231 -5.56 31.92 -1.66
CA ILE A 231 -5.77 31.62 -3.08
C ILE A 231 -7.19 32.05 -3.47
N PRO A 232 -7.39 32.78 -4.59
CA PRO A 232 -8.72 33.24 -5.02
C PRO A 232 -9.53 32.13 -5.71
N PRO A 233 -10.88 32.18 -5.68
CA PRO A 233 -11.73 31.23 -6.38
C PRO A 233 -11.66 31.41 -7.90
N VAL A 234 -11.60 30.31 -8.64
CA VAL A 234 -11.58 30.30 -10.12
C VAL A 234 -13.01 30.39 -10.66
N PRO A 235 -13.31 31.23 -11.66
CA PRO A 235 -14.66 31.42 -12.18
C PRO A 235 -15.10 30.27 -13.10
N SER A 236 -16.38 29.90 -12.99
CA SER A 236 -17.04 28.90 -13.84
C SER A 236 -17.02 29.34 -15.31
N VAL A 237 -16.35 28.57 -16.17
CA VAL A 237 -16.40 28.76 -17.63
C VAL A 237 -17.28 27.67 -18.23
N SER A 238 -18.48 28.07 -18.63
CA SER A 238 -19.33 27.34 -19.57
C SER A 238 -18.68 27.31 -20.95
N THR A 239 -18.42 26.13 -21.51
CA THR A 239 -17.99 25.97 -22.91
C THR A 239 -19.14 25.45 -23.79
N PRO A 240 -19.20 25.88 -25.07
CA PRO A 240 -20.31 25.59 -25.97
C PRO A 240 -20.10 24.30 -26.78
N ALA A 241 -21.22 23.72 -27.20
CA ALA A 241 -21.30 22.54 -28.05
C ALA A 241 -20.58 22.71 -29.40
N VAL A 242 -19.79 21.71 -29.77
CA VAL A 242 -19.31 21.50 -31.15
C VAL A 242 -19.76 20.12 -31.62
N THR A 243 -20.42 20.10 -32.77
CA THR A 243 -21.06 18.96 -33.43
C THR A 243 -20.18 18.31 -34.50
N SER A 244 -20.29 16.96 -34.58
CA SER A 244 -20.20 16.06 -35.77
C SER A 244 -18.85 15.43 -36.16
N PRO A 245 -18.81 14.24 -36.82
CA PRO A 245 -19.85 13.23 -37.03
C PRO A 245 -19.50 11.81 -36.51
N GLN A 246 -20.57 11.07 -36.24
CA GLN A 246 -20.63 9.69 -35.77
C GLN A 246 -20.30 8.67 -36.88
N ILE A 247 -19.40 7.72 -36.61
CA ILE A 247 -19.47 6.39 -37.23
C ILE A 247 -20.02 5.43 -36.19
N ALA A 248 -21.19 4.89 -36.50
CA ALA A 248 -21.92 3.97 -35.65
C ALA A 248 -21.32 2.56 -35.72
N PHE A 249 -20.90 2.04 -34.56
CA PHE A 249 -20.97 0.61 -34.28
C PHE A 249 -22.02 0.42 -33.20
N THR A 250 -23.21 -0.02 -33.61
CA THR A 250 -24.22 -0.56 -32.72
C THR A 250 -23.81 -1.96 -32.31
N GLN A 251 -23.54 -2.18 -31.01
CA GLN A 251 -23.99 -3.35 -30.26
C GLN A 251 -24.25 -2.94 -28.80
N PRO A 252 -25.33 -3.44 -28.17
CA PRO A 252 -25.69 -3.07 -26.81
C PRO A 252 -24.92 -3.94 -25.83
N VAL A 253 -23.95 -3.36 -25.14
CA VAL A 253 -23.48 -3.93 -23.87
C VAL A 253 -23.92 -2.98 -22.77
N SER A 254 -24.88 -3.43 -21.98
CA SER A 254 -25.17 -2.83 -20.69
C SER A 254 -24.05 -3.25 -19.75
N SER A 255 -22.94 -2.52 -19.72
CA SER A 255 -21.87 -2.66 -18.73
C SER A 255 -22.03 -1.56 -17.68
N HIS A 256 -22.36 -1.93 -16.45
CA HIS A 256 -22.22 -1.06 -15.26
C HIS A 256 -20.78 -1.18 -14.71
N ASP A 257 -19.75 -0.96 -15.53
CA ASP A 257 -18.40 -1.45 -15.18
C ASP A 257 -17.23 -0.53 -15.60
N SER A 258 -17.44 0.80 -15.73
CA SER A 258 -16.31 1.74 -15.77
C SER A 258 -16.12 2.41 -14.43
N ALA A 259 -15.43 1.75 -13.51
CA ALA A 259 -14.95 2.43 -12.31
C ALA A 259 -13.94 3.53 -12.69
N GLU A 260 -14.02 4.71 -12.07
CA GLU A 260 -13.11 5.83 -12.32
C GLU A 260 -12.11 5.98 -11.17
N ALA A 261 -10.82 6.18 -11.47
CA ALA A 261 -9.80 6.35 -10.44
C ALA A 261 -9.92 7.70 -9.71
N VAL A 262 -9.68 7.70 -8.39
CA VAL A 262 -9.58 8.90 -7.56
C VAL A 262 -8.10 9.20 -7.29
N PHE A 263 -7.62 10.27 -7.90
CA PHE A 263 -6.27 10.81 -7.73
C PHE A 263 -6.11 11.46 -6.35
N ARG A 264 -5.13 11.00 -5.57
CA ARG A 264 -4.78 11.54 -4.25
C ARG A 264 -3.55 12.44 -4.32
N PHE A 265 -3.62 13.57 -3.63
CA PHE A 265 -2.50 14.48 -3.46
C PHE A 265 -2.32 14.86 -2.00
N LEU A 266 -1.08 14.84 -1.51
CA LEU A 266 -0.71 15.37 -0.19
C LEU A 266 -0.31 16.85 -0.31
N ASP A 267 -1.05 17.75 0.36
CA ASP A 267 -0.60 19.13 0.58
C ASP A 267 0.45 19.15 1.70
N THR A 268 1.73 19.18 1.30
CA THR A 268 2.88 19.17 2.22
C THR A 268 2.94 20.37 3.17
N ARG A 269 2.16 21.43 2.94
CA ARG A 269 2.08 22.60 3.84
C ARG A 269 1.11 22.36 5.00
N THR A 270 0.01 21.66 4.76
CA THR A 270 -1.08 21.48 5.72
C THR A 270 -1.16 20.07 6.28
N GLY A 271 -0.62 19.08 5.56
CA GLY A 271 -0.81 17.66 5.80
C GLY A 271 -2.18 17.15 5.33
N ASP A 272 -2.95 17.96 4.59
CA ASP A 272 -4.27 17.57 4.07
C ASP A 272 -4.14 16.74 2.79
N HIS A 273 -5.11 15.86 2.57
CA HIS A 273 -5.21 15.10 1.33
C HIS A 273 -6.32 15.66 0.44
N PHE A 274 -5.98 15.89 -0.82
CA PHE A 274 -6.92 16.29 -1.86
C PHE A 274 -7.23 15.12 -2.77
N TYR A 275 -8.51 14.99 -3.16
CA TYR A 275 -9.03 13.89 -3.95
C TYR A 275 -9.81 14.42 -5.16
N THR A 276 -9.52 13.87 -6.34
CA THR A 276 -10.24 14.20 -7.58
C THR A 276 -10.30 13.04 -8.55
N THR A 277 -11.42 12.88 -9.25
CA THR A 277 -11.53 11.99 -10.42
C THR A 277 -11.19 12.71 -11.72
N ASP A 278 -11.09 14.04 -11.72
CA ASP A 278 -10.91 14.84 -12.94
C ASP A 278 -9.44 14.86 -13.39
N PRO A 279 -9.08 14.25 -14.53
CA PRO A 279 -7.71 14.27 -15.04
C PRO A 279 -7.22 15.68 -15.38
N ALA A 280 -8.11 16.62 -15.71
CA ALA A 280 -7.75 18.01 -15.96
C ALA A 280 -7.42 18.75 -14.65
N GLU A 281 -8.18 18.50 -13.57
CA GLU A 281 -7.88 19.03 -12.23
C GLU A 281 -6.53 18.48 -11.75
N LYS A 282 -6.30 17.16 -11.89
CA LYS A 282 -5.00 16.51 -11.64
C LYS A 282 -3.86 17.22 -12.38
N ALA A 283 -3.99 17.39 -13.70
CA ALA A 283 -2.97 18.03 -14.52
C ALA A 283 -2.72 19.48 -14.10
N ASN A 284 -3.76 20.22 -13.73
CA ASN A 284 -3.63 21.59 -13.27
C ASN A 284 -2.91 21.68 -11.91
N ILE A 285 -3.23 20.80 -10.95
CA ILE A 285 -2.56 20.73 -9.64
C ILE A 285 -1.07 20.48 -9.82
N LEU A 286 -0.70 19.50 -10.64
CA LEU A 286 0.70 19.14 -10.92
C LEU A 286 1.53 20.31 -11.49
N VAL A 287 0.89 21.20 -12.26
CA VAL A 287 1.56 22.34 -12.89
C VAL A 287 1.58 23.58 -11.98
N THR A 288 0.52 23.80 -11.21
CA THR A 288 0.27 25.10 -10.56
C THR A 288 0.48 25.10 -9.06
N LEU A 289 0.45 23.93 -8.39
CA LEU A 289 0.50 23.81 -6.93
C LEU A 289 1.71 22.99 -6.48
N PRO A 290 2.90 23.62 -6.32
CA PRO A 290 4.15 22.91 -6.03
C PRO A 290 4.22 22.25 -4.65
N ASN A 291 3.29 22.57 -3.75
CA ASN A 291 3.17 21.96 -2.42
C ASN A 291 2.31 20.68 -2.43
N PHE A 292 1.64 20.36 -3.54
CA PHE A 292 0.84 19.16 -3.68
C PHE A 292 1.70 18.05 -4.30
N THR A 293 1.91 16.99 -3.53
CA THR A 293 2.61 15.78 -4.00
C THR A 293 1.57 14.79 -4.48
N TYR A 294 1.65 14.37 -5.75
CA TYR A 294 0.77 13.32 -6.27
C TYR A 294 1.18 11.97 -5.70
N GLU A 295 0.21 11.24 -5.17
CA GLU A 295 0.42 9.95 -4.49
C GLU A 295 -0.20 8.78 -5.26
N GLY A 296 -0.71 8.99 -6.47
CA GLY A 296 -1.37 7.93 -7.25
C GLY A 296 -2.90 7.92 -7.09
N ALA A 297 -3.52 6.84 -7.58
CA ALA A 297 -4.93 6.57 -7.33
C ALA A 297 -5.09 5.92 -5.95
N ALA A 298 -5.88 6.52 -5.07
CA ALA A 298 -6.13 5.97 -3.73
C ALA A 298 -7.24 4.90 -3.73
N TRP A 299 -8.21 5.05 -4.62
CA TRP A 299 -9.30 4.11 -4.86
C TRP A 299 -9.96 4.39 -6.21
N ALA A 300 -11.03 3.66 -6.54
CA ALA A 300 -11.89 3.95 -7.67
C ALA A 300 -13.34 4.19 -7.23
N VAL A 301 -14.15 4.85 -8.06
CA VAL A 301 -15.55 5.18 -7.76
C VAL A 301 -16.48 4.55 -8.78
N PRO A 302 -17.70 4.15 -8.37
CA PRO A 302 -18.67 3.60 -9.30
C PRO A 302 -19.26 4.68 -10.21
N ASP A 303 -19.77 4.26 -11.37
CA ASP A 303 -20.66 5.10 -12.17
C ASP A 303 -21.92 5.47 -11.38
N LYS A 304 -22.52 6.62 -11.68
CA LYS A 304 -23.78 7.03 -11.04
C LYS A 304 -24.90 6.03 -11.36
N GLY A 305 -25.40 5.37 -10.32
CA GLY A 305 -26.39 4.30 -10.41
C GLY A 305 -27.54 4.48 -9.43
N THR A 306 -28.45 3.50 -9.41
CA THR A 306 -29.57 3.46 -8.45
C THR A 306 -29.13 3.05 -7.04
N ASP A 307 -27.96 2.42 -6.93
CA ASP A 307 -27.30 1.91 -5.74
C ASP A 307 -26.11 2.80 -5.29
N THR A 308 -25.98 3.99 -5.87
CA THR A 308 -24.96 4.96 -5.48
C THR A 308 -25.55 6.19 -4.80
N VAL A 309 -24.71 6.86 -4.01
CA VAL A 309 -24.97 8.13 -3.35
C VAL A 309 -23.90 9.14 -3.72
N ASP A 310 -24.27 10.42 -3.71
CA ASP A 310 -23.35 11.52 -4.01
C ASP A 310 -22.37 11.72 -2.84
N VAL A 311 -21.08 11.89 -3.14
CA VAL A 311 -20.06 12.39 -2.22
C VAL A 311 -19.88 13.89 -2.47
N PHE A 312 -20.26 14.70 -1.49
CA PHE A 312 -20.14 16.16 -1.54
C PHE A 312 -18.74 16.61 -1.11
N ARG A 313 -18.15 17.57 -1.83
CA ARG A 313 -16.86 18.19 -1.48
C ARG A 313 -17.07 19.63 -1.02
N PHE A 314 -16.41 20.00 0.06
CA PHE A 314 -16.40 21.35 0.60
C PHE A 314 -14.98 21.88 0.67
N TYR A 315 -14.83 23.16 0.37
CA TYR A 315 -13.59 23.90 0.61
C TYR A 315 -13.76 24.84 1.81
N ASP A 316 -12.95 24.67 2.85
CA ASP A 316 -12.89 25.61 3.98
C ASP A 316 -11.92 26.75 3.68
N THR A 317 -12.45 27.92 3.35
CA THR A 317 -11.63 29.13 3.05
C THR A 317 -10.78 29.60 4.22
N LYS A 318 -11.07 29.16 5.46
CA LYS A 318 -10.30 29.55 6.63
C LYS A 318 -9.02 28.74 6.79
N THR A 319 -9.06 27.44 6.52
CA THR A 319 -7.93 26.52 6.70
C THR A 319 -7.26 26.13 5.39
N GLY A 320 -7.98 26.27 4.28
CA GLY A 320 -7.59 25.79 2.96
C GLY A 320 -7.75 24.28 2.78
N GLN A 321 -8.47 23.61 3.69
CA GLN A 321 -8.68 22.15 3.68
C GLN A 321 -9.94 21.78 2.90
N HIS A 322 -9.98 20.53 2.43
CA HIS A 322 -11.19 19.95 1.84
C HIS A 322 -11.86 18.99 2.79
N PHE A 323 -13.19 18.92 2.69
CA PHE A 323 -14.02 18.01 3.47
C PHE A 323 -14.97 17.24 2.56
N PHE A 324 -15.16 15.96 2.84
CA PHE A 324 -15.99 15.07 2.02
C PHE A 324 -17.04 14.36 2.88
N THR A 325 -18.26 14.26 2.36
CA THR A 325 -19.36 13.55 3.03
C THR A 325 -20.41 13.02 2.06
N THR A 326 -20.98 11.86 2.35
CA THR A 326 -22.21 11.36 1.71
C THR A 326 -23.48 11.78 2.45
N SER A 327 -23.34 12.29 3.68
CA SER A 327 -24.47 12.66 4.53
C SER A 327 -25.05 14.00 4.10
N THR A 328 -26.23 13.95 3.50
CA THR A 328 -27.00 15.17 3.17
C THR A 328 -27.32 16.01 4.40
N SER A 329 -27.52 15.37 5.57
CA SER A 329 -27.75 16.08 6.84
C SER A 329 -26.50 16.78 7.36
N GLU A 330 -25.32 16.18 7.17
CA GLU A 330 -24.04 16.80 7.52
C GLU A 330 -23.75 17.99 6.62
N ARG A 331 -23.90 17.84 5.29
CA ARG A 331 -23.85 18.95 4.32
C ARG A 331 -24.77 20.09 4.74
N ASP A 332 -26.05 19.80 4.98
CA ASP A 332 -27.05 20.84 5.26
C ASP A 332 -26.72 21.57 6.58
N THR A 333 -26.10 20.85 7.54
CA THR A 333 -25.60 21.43 8.78
C THR A 333 -24.38 22.31 8.55
N ILE A 334 -23.40 21.87 7.74
CA ILE A 334 -22.21 22.64 7.38
C ILE A 334 -22.63 23.95 6.71
N LEU A 335 -23.48 23.89 5.67
CA LEU A 335 -23.99 25.05 4.95
C LEU A 335 -24.71 26.06 5.86
N LYS A 336 -25.36 25.58 6.92
CA LYS A 336 -26.11 26.41 7.85
C LYS A 336 -25.23 27.01 8.96
N THR A 337 -24.19 26.30 9.38
CA THR A 337 -23.48 26.59 10.65
C THR A 337 -22.02 27.00 10.47
N LEU A 338 -21.39 26.66 9.34
CA LEU A 338 -19.96 26.88 9.08
C LEU A 338 -19.78 27.79 7.86
N PRO A 339 -19.80 29.13 8.04
CA PRO A 339 -19.80 30.08 6.91
C PRO A 339 -18.49 30.13 6.10
N SER A 340 -17.41 29.51 6.57
CA SER A 340 -16.15 29.42 5.81
C SER A 340 -16.12 28.23 4.84
N TYR A 341 -17.04 27.27 5.00
CA TYR A 341 -17.17 26.10 4.14
C TYR A 341 -18.00 26.46 2.92
N HIS A 342 -17.41 26.28 1.74
CA HIS A 342 -18.08 26.45 0.46
C HIS A 342 -18.34 25.08 -0.16
N ASP A 343 -19.60 24.82 -0.49
CA ASP A 343 -20.00 23.62 -1.23
C ASP A 343 -19.49 23.72 -2.67
N GLU A 344 -18.65 22.76 -3.05
CA GLU A 344 -18.13 22.61 -4.41
C GLU A 344 -18.96 21.63 -5.25
N GLY A 345 -19.99 21.03 -4.64
CA GLY A 345 -20.91 20.10 -5.28
C GLY A 345 -20.50 18.64 -5.10
N VAL A 346 -21.02 17.80 -6.00
CA VAL A 346 -20.75 16.35 -6.03
C VAL A 346 -19.38 16.13 -6.65
N ALA A 347 -18.45 15.60 -5.88
CA ALA A 347 -17.10 15.26 -6.36
C ALA A 347 -17.09 13.91 -7.09
N PHE A 348 -17.74 12.90 -6.52
CA PHE A 348 -17.84 11.57 -7.09
C PHE A 348 -19.00 10.77 -6.46
N GLN A 349 -19.18 9.54 -6.89
CA GLN A 349 -20.18 8.61 -6.34
C GLN A 349 -19.54 7.64 -5.35
N ALA A 350 -20.35 7.15 -4.43
CA ALA A 350 -20.03 6.03 -3.55
C ALA A 350 -21.19 5.03 -3.55
N TYR A 351 -20.95 3.77 -3.23
CA TYR A 351 -22.04 2.81 -3.01
C TYR A 351 -22.89 3.21 -1.80
N ALA A 352 -24.21 3.07 -1.94
CA ALA A 352 -25.17 3.36 -0.89
C ALA A 352 -25.07 2.38 0.29
N ASP A 353 -24.73 1.12 -0.01
CA ASP A 353 -24.64 0.04 0.97
C ASP A 353 -23.20 -0.48 1.07
N ALA A 354 -22.76 -0.80 2.29
CA ALA A 354 -21.49 -1.46 2.52
C ALA A 354 -21.58 -2.96 2.19
N GLY A 355 -20.52 -3.53 1.58
CA GLY A 355 -20.41 -4.98 1.34
C GLY A 355 -20.67 -5.44 -0.10
N THR A 356 -20.71 -4.53 -1.08
CA THR A 356 -20.61 -4.90 -2.49
C THR A 356 -19.29 -5.65 -2.73
N PRO A 357 -19.27 -6.82 -3.40
CA PRO A 357 -18.01 -7.50 -3.74
C PRO A 357 -17.07 -6.57 -4.53
N GLY A 358 -15.81 -6.47 -4.11
CA GLY A 358 -14.83 -5.53 -4.71
C GLY A 358 -15.00 -4.08 -4.27
N SER A 359 -15.76 -3.82 -3.21
CA SER A 359 -15.84 -2.49 -2.57
C SER A 359 -14.98 -2.41 -1.31
N ILE A 360 -14.48 -1.20 -1.05
CA ILE A 360 -13.75 -0.83 0.17
C ILE A 360 -14.55 0.23 0.92
N THR A 361 -14.66 0.11 2.24
CA THR A 361 -15.36 1.10 3.08
C THR A 361 -14.33 1.98 3.77
N LEU A 362 -14.33 3.27 3.45
CA LEU A 362 -13.38 4.20 4.06
C LEU A 362 -13.84 4.57 5.48
N GLU A 363 -12.91 4.60 6.44
CA GLU A 363 -13.13 5.23 7.75
C GLU A 363 -12.62 6.69 7.73
N ARG A 364 -13.39 7.61 8.31
CA ARG A 364 -12.99 9.02 8.45
C ARG A 364 -12.41 9.27 9.83
N PHE A 365 -11.27 9.93 9.88
CA PHE A 365 -10.63 10.39 11.10
C PHE A 365 -10.57 11.90 11.14
N PHE A 366 -10.73 12.48 12.33
CA PHE A 366 -10.61 13.90 12.58
C PHE A 366 -9.49 14.19 13.57
N ASN A 367 -8.54 15.03 13.20
CA ASN A 367 -7.51 15.52 14.11
C ASN A 367 -8.00 16.77 14.86
N THR A 368 -8.29 16.63 16.14
CA THR A 368 -8.83 17.72 16.98
C THR A 368 -7.88 18.91 17.19
N GLN A 369 -6.59 18.75 16.89
CA GLN A 369 -5.60 19.82 17.02
C GLN A 369 -5.39 20.59 15.71
N THR A 370 -5.35 19.90 14.58
CA THR A 370 -5.06 20.50 13.27
C THR A 370 -6.32 20.77 12.43
N GLY A 371 -7.44 20.15 12.78
CA GLY A 371 -8.68 20.18 12.00
C GLY A 371 -8.67 19.27 10.76
N LEU A 372 -7.59 18.51 10.54
CA LEU A 372 -7.45 17.63 9.37
C LEU A 372 -8.45 16.48 9.41
N HIS A 373 -9.01 16.16 8.25
CA HIS A 373 -9.71 14.90 8.04
C HIS A 373 -8.80 13.95 7.26
N HIS A 374 -8.87 12.67 7.61
CA HIS A 374 -8.16 11.62 6.90
C HIS A 374 -9.14 10.49 6.55
N PHE A 375 -9.06 9.98 5.33
CA PHE A 375 -9.85 8.84 4.89
C PHE A 375 -8.95 7.63 4.78
N ALA A 376 -9.14 6.68 5.70
CA ALA A 376 -8.40 5.45 5.71
C ALA A 376 -9.16 4.39 4.91
N ALA A 377 -8.52 3.89 3.86
CA ALA A 377 -9.09 2.84 3.01
C ALA A 377 -8.82 1.44 3.56
N SER A 378 -7.82 1.32 4.44
CA SER A 378 -7.43 0.05 5.02
C SER A 378 -7.54 0.01 6.54
N GLN A 379 -7.93 -1.14 7.07
CA GLN A 379 -7.97 -1.34 8.50
C GLN A 379 -6.58 -1.29 9.14
N SER A 380 -5.50 -1.60 8.40
CA SER A 380 -4.13 -1.42 8.88
C SER A 380 -3.87 0.05 9.22
N GLU A 381 -4.23 0.95 8.32
CA GLU A 381 -4.16 2.41 8.49
C GLU A 381 -5.10 2.89 9.60
N VAL A 382 -6.34 2.41 9.63
CA VAL A 382 -7.31 2.66 10.72
C VAL A 382 -6.71 2.30 12.08
N ASN A 383 -6.15 1.09 12.20
CA ASN A 383 -5.57 0.60 13.44
C ASN A 383 -4.34 1.42 13.84
N ALA A 384 -3.52 1.84 12.88
CA ALA A 384 -2.34 2.66 13.11
C ALA A 384 -2.72 4.05 13.67
N ILE A 385 -3.74 4.69 13.10
CA ILE A 385 -4.25 5.98 13.57
C ILE A 385 -4.86 5.83 14.97
N LYS A 386 -5.69 4.80 15.21
CA LYS A 386 -6.28 4.49 16.53
C LYS A 386 -5.23 4.18 17.59
N ALA A 387 -4.09 3.60 17.19
CA ALA A 387 -2.95 3.31 18.07
C ALA A 387 -2.04 4.54 18.29
N GLY A 388 -2.32 5.68 17.66
CA GLY A 388 -1.57 6.92 17.82
C GLY A 388 -0.30 7.02 16.97
N GLN A 389 -0.12 6.16 15.97
CA GLN A 389 1.07 6.20 15.10
C GLN A 389 1.09 7.42 14.18
N ALA A 390 -0.08 7.93 13.79
CA ALA A 390 -0.24 9.18 13.06
C ALA A 390 -0.09 10.44 13.95
N GLY A 391 0.42 10.27 15.19
CA GLY A 391 0.49 11.31 16.20
C GLY A 391 -0.77 11.40 17.07
N PRO A 392 -0.77 12.30 18.06
CA PRO A 392 -1.91 12.46 18.97
C PRO A 392 -3.09 13.18 18.29
N ASN A 393 -4.24 13.18 18.98
CA ASN A 393 -5.42 14.01 18.68
C ASN A 393 -6.33 13.53 17.55
N TRP A 394 -6.03 12.39 16.92
CA TRP A 394 -6.94 11.74 15.97
C TRP A 394 -8.11 11.07 16.69
N ILE A 395 -9.32 11.32 16.19
CA ILE A 395 -10.56 10.68 16.61
C ILE A 395 -11.12 9.94 15.41
N ASP A 396 -11.50 8.69 15.62
CA ASP A 396 -12.26 7.91 14.65
C ASP A 396 -13.71 8.41 14.60
N GLU A 397 -14.15 8.90 13.46
CA GLU A 397 -15.53 9.33 13.20
C GLU A 397 -16.39 8.22 12.59
N GLY A 398 -15.81 7.06 12.30
CA GLY A 398 -16.45 5.87 11.79
C GLY A 398 -16.52 5.80 10.26
N HIS A 399 -17.44 4.98 9.76
CA HIS A 399 -17.62 4.77 8.33
C HIS A 399 -17.98 6.08 7.61
N SER A 400 -17.22 6.40 6.57
CA SER A 400 -17.42 7.55 5.72
C SER A 400 -18.28 7.21 4.52
N PHE A 401 -17.73 6.45 3.58
CA PHE A 401 -18.40 6.02 2.36
C PHE A 401 -17.70 4.83 1.72
N THR A 402 -18.44 4.09 0.90
CA THR A 402 -18.01 2.83 0.29
C THR A 402 -17.69 3.05 -1.18
N VAL A 403 -16.50 2.67 -1.62
CA VAL A 403 -15.98 2.93 -2.97
C VAL A 403 -15.48 1.63 -3.61
N VAL A 404 -15.02 1.68 -4.86
CA VAL A 404 -14.50 0.53 -5.59
C VAL A 404 -13.01 0.37 -5.28
N ALA A 405 -12.56 -0.88 -5.08
CA ALA A 405 -11.14 -1.18 -5.05
C ALA A 405 -10.48 -0.78 -6.39
N PRO A 406 -9.35 -0.05 -6.38
CA PRO A 406 -8.68 0.32 -7.61
C PRO A 406 -8.13 -0.94 -8.31
N THR A 407 -8.24 -0.99 -9.63
CA THR A 407 -7.52 -2.03 -10.41
C THR A 407 -6.04 -1.68 -10.52
N ASP A 408 -5.16 -2.66 -10.76
CA ASP A 408 -3.72 -2.44 -11.01
C ASP A 408 -3.47 -1.33 -12.04
N ALA A 409 -4.25 -1.34 -13.13
CA ALA A 409 -4.14 -0.34 -14.18
C ALA A 409 -4.42 1.10 -13.68
N MET A 410 -5.25 1.25 -12.66
CA MET A 410 -5.61 2.55 -12.08
C MET A 410 -4.54 3.07 -11.12
N LEU A 411 -3.81 2.20 -10.45
CA LEU A 411 -2.72 2.57 -9.53
C LEU A 411 -1.54 3.23 -10.27
N HIS A 412 -1.45 3.06 -11.59
CA HIS A 412 -0.38 3.59 -12.44
C HIS A 412 -0.75 4.86 -13.24
N LEU A 413 -1.91 5.49 -12.97
CA LEU A 413 -2.43 6.62 -13.75
C LEU A 413 -1.80 7.99 -13.46
#